data_AF-A0A246BRS3-F1
#
_entry.id   AF-A0A246BRS3-F1
#
_cell.length_a   1.000
_cell.length_b   1.000
_cell.length_c   1.000
_cell.angle_alpha   90.00
_cell.angle_beta   90.00
_cell.angle_gamma   90.00
#
_symmetry.space_group_name_H-M   'P 1'
#
loop_
_entity.id
_entity.type
_entity.pdbx_description
1 polymer ?
#
loop_
_entity_poly.entity_id
_entity_poly.type
_entity_poly.pdbx_seq_one_letter_code
_entity_poly.pdbx_strand_id
1 'polypeptide(L)'
;MTRLLTPLVFTGLMTAQAAPPSTASVPTSTLTVPVTVPLAGVQVAANARVPLEFARVDEERTYLGGLLRVTLTGTVTRTGHVQISALPDGSGLRISVPIRAAFRAEPGGAGAFLARDFGGQATVNLTVTPTITPDWEADVTIRGEATWTDPLSVELTQGVRISVQSLVDTQIQTQLDTLATQVRTTIREQARLRQRATTLWTRAQQPWTLPTPDPAHAHATPLTLSVTPFQFTPDALNITLGAQLRLNATL
;
A
#
# COMPACT_ATOMS: atom_id res chain seq x y z
N MET A 1 32.58 18.30 -92.09
CA MET A 1 31.12 18.03 -92.11
C MET A 1 30.84 17.12 -90.91
N THR A 2 30.60 17.67 -89.72
CA THR A 2 29.27 18.01 -89.15
C THR A 2 28.54 16.74 -88.70
N ARG A 3 28.60 16.40 -87.38
CA ARG A 3 27.49 16.44 -86.38
C ARG A 3 26.27 15.59 -86.81
N LEU A 4 25.61 14.75 -86.02
CA LEU A 4 25.28 14.73 -84.59
C LEU A 4 24.66 13.35 -84.30
N LEU A 5 25.02 12.70 -83.19
CA LEU A 5 24.30 11.54 -82.63
C LEU A 5 23.09 12.07 -81.84
N THR A 6 21.89 11.59 -82.16
CA THR A 6 20.66 11.84 -81.39
C THR A 6 20.07 10.49 -80.99
N PRO A 7 19.92 10.18 -79.69
CA PRO A 7 19.23 8.97 -79.24
C PRO A 7 17.70 9.18 -79.15
N LEU A 8 17.00 8.11 -79.49
CA LEU A 8 15.54 7.92 -79.43
C LEU A 8 14.98 8.20 -78.02
N VAL A 9 13.95 9.05 -77.96
CA VAL A 9 13.14 9.27 -76.75
C VAL A 9 12.08 8.17 -76.66
N PHE A 10 12.10 7.40 -75.58
CA PHE A 10 11.07 6.44 -75.21
C PHE A 10 10.00 7.18 -74.38
N THR A 11 8.79 7.31 -74.93
CA THR A 11 7.64 7.88 -74.23
C THR A 11 6.94 6.78 -73.42
N GLY A 12 7.34 6.61 -72.16
CA GLY A 12 6.62 5.79 -71.19
C GLY A 12 5.50 6.58 -70.53
N LEU A 13 4.25 6.22 -70.82
CA LEU A 13 3.06 6.71 -70.10
C LEU A 13 3.12 6.23 -68.64
N MET A 14 3.52 7.12 -67.73
CA MET A 14 3.37 6.93 -66.29
C MET A 14 1.92 7.28 -65.91
N THR A 15 1.06 6.26 -65.85
CA THR A 15 -0.19 6.34 -65.09
C THR A 15 0.16 6.51 -63.61
N ALA A 16 0.06 7.75 -63.10
CA ALA A 16 0.20 8.05 -61.68
C ALA A 16 -0.96 7.37 -60.93
N GLN A 17 -0.66 6.28 -60.24
CA GLN A 17 -1.57 5.64 -59.31
C GLN A 17 -1.77 6.60 -58.13
N ALA A 18 -2.98 7.15 -57.99
CA ALA A 18 -3.33 8.00 -56.86
C ALA A 18 -3.14 7.19 -55.57
N ALA A 19 -2.17 7.60 -54.74
CA ALA A 19 -2.03 7.07 -53.39
C ALA A 19 -3.32 7.37 -52.60
N PRO A 20 -3.81 6.45 -51.77
CA PRO A 20 -4.92 6.74 -50.88
C PRO A 20 -4.55 7.91 -49.95
N PRO A 21 -5.52 8.76 -49.55
CA PRO A 21 -5.24 9.85 -48.63
C PRO A 21 -4.66 9.27 -47.33
N SER A 22 -3.43 9.64 -47.00
CA SER A 22 -2.87 9.39 -45.67
C SER A 22 -3.82 10.02 -44.65
N THR A 23 -4.52 9.21 -43.87
CA THR A 23 -5.22 9.66 -42.68
C THR A 23 -4.17 10.20 -41.72
N ALA A 24 -3.91 11.50 -41.78
CA ALA A 24 -2.98 12.18 -40.89
C ALA A 24 -3.36 11.83 -39.44
N SER A 25 -2.52 11.05 -38.77
CA SER A 25 -2.67 10.76 -37.35
C SER A 25 -2.53 12.07 -36.60
N VAL A 26 -3.58 12.48 -35.88
CA VAL A 26 -3.53 13.66 -35.02
C VAL A 26 -2.41 13.45 -33.99
N PRO A 27 -1.46 14.40 -33.85
CA PRO A 27 -0.32 14.20 -32.96
C PRO A 27 -0.77 14.12 -31.50
N THR A 28 -0.37 13.04 -30.83
CA THR A 28 -0.61 12.83 -29.39
C THR A 28 0.61 13.28 -28.60
N SER A 29 0.40 14.08 -27.56
CA SER A 29 1.43 14.49 -26.59
C SER A 29 1.37 13.63 -25.34
N THR A 30 2.50 13.47 -24.63
CA THR A 30 2.56 12.73 -23.38
C THR A 30 3.04 13.64 -22.23
N LEU A 31 2.41 13.49 -21.06
CA LEU A 31 2.79 14.17 -19.83
C LEU A 31 2.99 13.11 -18.74
N THR A 32 4.09 13.22 -18.00
CA THR A 32 4.36 12.38 -16.82
C THR A 32 4.64 13.27 -15.60
N VAL A 33 4.01 12.91 -14.48
CA VAL A 33 4.15 13.63 -13.21
C VAL A 33 4.58 12.64 -12.13
N PRO A 34 5.83 12.70 -11.66
CA PRO A 34 6.26 11.92 -10.51
C PRO A 34 5.64 12.50 -9.22
N VAL A 35 5.12 11.62 -8.37
CA VAL A 35 4.58 11.96 -7.06
C VAL A 35 5.33 11.14 -6.02
N THR A 36 5.92 11.85 -5.05
CA THR A 36 6.70 11.27 -3.97
C THR A 36 6.08 11.64 -2.63
N VAL A 37 5.81 10.63 -1.80
CA VAL A 37 5.23 10.78 -0.46
C VAL A 37 6.26 10.31 0.58
N PRO A 38 6.80 11.20 1.43
CA PRO A 38 7.78 10.82 2.44
C PRO A 38 7.21 9.87 3.50
N LEU A 39 7.95 8.80 3.83
CA LEU A 39 7.57 7.83 4.85
C LEU A 39 7.78 8.34 6.28
N ALA A 40 8.56 9.40 6.49
CA ALA A 40 8.74 10.01 7.80
C ALA A 40 7.40 10.43 8.45
N GLY A 41 6.48 10.99 7.66
CA GLY A 41 5.13 11.33 8.13
C GLY A 41 4.30 10.09 8.48
N VAL A 42 4.47 9.00 7.72
CA VAL A 42 3.82 7.71 7.98
C VAL A 42 4.32 7.11 9.29
N GLN A 43 5.62 7.20 9.56
CA GLN A 43 6.26 6.73 10.79
C GLN A 43 5.75 7.45 12.03
N VAL A 44 5.60 8.78 11.98
CA VAL A 44 5.03 9.58 13.07
C VAL A 44 3.56 9.18 13.30
N ALA A 45 2.78 9.10 12.22
CA ALA A 45 1.38 8.70 12.29
C ALA A 45 1.18 7.29 12.85
N ALA A 46 2.03 6.34 12.48
CA ALA A 46 1.98 4.97 12.99
C ALA A 46 2.30 4.92 14.49
N ASN A 47 3.35 5.61 14.94
CA ASN A 47 3.70 5.68 16.36
C ASN A 47 2.56 6.27 17.23
N ALA A 48 1.80 7.22 16.68
CA ALA A 48 0.67 7.85 17.36
C ALA A 48 -0.62 7.01 17.36
N ARG A 49 -0.84 6.20 16.31
CA ARG A 49 -2.08 5.42 16.12
C ARG A 49 -1.99 3.98 16.62
N VAL A 50 -0.80 3.39 16.65
CA VAL A 50 -0.62 2.02 17.17
C VAL A 50 -0.82 2.06 18.69
N PRO A 51 -1.76 1.28 19.24
CA PRO A 51 -2.08 1.33 20.66
C PRO A 51 -0.89 0.87 21.52
N LEU A 52 -0.85 1.37 22.76
CA LEU A 52 0.13 0.93 23.75
C LEU A 52 -0.21 -0.45 24.31
N GLU A 53 -1.50 -0.80 24.34
CA GLU A 53 -2.01 -2.10 24.79
C GLU A 53 -2.72 -2.80 23.63
N PHE A 54 -2.25 -3.99 23.28
CA PHE A 54 -2.79 -4.79 22.16
C PHE A 54 -3.87 -5.77 22.61
N ALA A 55 -3.72 -6.29 23.83
CA ALA A 55 -4.58 -7.33 24.36
C ALA A 55 -4.56 -7.30 25.89
N ARG A 56 -5.71 -7.62 26.47
CA ARG A 56 -5.88 -7.90 27.90
C ARG A 56 -6.55 -9.25 28.04
N VAL A 57 -5.98 -10.07 28.91
CA VAL A 57 -6.52 -11.38 29.23
C VAL A 57 -6.99 -11.32 30.68
N ASP A 58 -8.24 -11.69 30.89
CA ASP A 58 -8.84 -11.91 32.21
C ASP A 58 -9.85 -13.04 32.03
N GLU A 59 -9.37 -14.27 32.13
CA GLU A 59 -10.16 -15.47 31.86
C GLU A 59 -9.93 -16.54 32.92
N GLU A 60 -11.02 -17.24 33.27
CA GLU A 60 -10.97 -18.44 34.08
C GLU A 60 -10.95 -19.68 33.16
N ARG A 61 -9.97 -20.56 33.34
CA ARG A 61 -9.88 -21.82 32.61
C ARG A 61 -9.87 -23.02 33.54
N THR A 62 -10.55 -24.06 33.12
CA THR A 62 -10.56 -25.34 33.81
C THR A 62 -9.63 -26.33 33.13
N TYR A 63 -8.84 -27.01 33.93
CA TYR A 63 -7.89 -28.05 33.55
C TYR A 63 -8.26 -29.35 34.28
N LEU A 64 -7.70 -30.47 33.81
CA LEU A 64 -7.90 -31.79 34.42
C LEU A 64 -9.40 -32.17 34.57
N GLY A 65 -10.21 -31.90 33.54
CA GLY A 65 -11.65 -32.23 33.55
C GLY A 65 -12.49 -31.41 34.53
N GLY A 66 -12.01 -30.24 34.99
CA GLY A 66 -12.73 -29.35 35.91
C GLY A 66 -12.20 -29.34 37.33
N LEU A 67 -11.25 -30.21 37.66
CA LEU A 67 -10.66 -30.34 39.00
C LEU A 67 -9.73 -29.18 39.35
N LEU A 68 -9.12 -28.54 38.35
CA LEU A 68 -8.23 -27.41 38.53
C LEU A 68 -8.77 -26.21 37.78
N ARG A 69 -9.10 -25.15 38.52
CA ARG A 69 -9.55 -23.88 37.97
C ARG A 69 -8.41 -22.88 38.09
N VAL A 70 -8.08 -22.19 37.01
CA VAL A 70 -6.98 -21.24 36.97
C VAL A 70 -7.49 -19.93 36.38
N THR A 71 -7.31 -18.85 37.12
CA THR A 71 -7.54 -17.50 36.65
C THR A 71 -6.27 -17.00 35.98
N LEU A 72 -6.41 -16.58 34.72
CA LEU A 72 -5.34 -16.04 33.88
C LEU A 72 -5.58 -14.55 33.70
N THR A 73 -4.69 -13.75 34.26
CA THR A 73 -4.72 -12.29 34.10
C THR A 73 -3.45 -11.80 33.42
N GLY A 74 -3.54 -10.81 32.56
CA GLY A 74 -2.36 -10.18 31.99
C GLY A 74 -2.61 -9.27 30.82
N THR A 75 -1.54 -8.67 30.32
CA THR A 75 -1.59 -7.67 29.25
C THR A 75 -0.48 -7.88 28.24
N VAL A 76 -0.74 -7.45 27.01
CA VAL A 76 0.24 -7.36 25.93
C VAL A 76 0.41 -5.89 25.59
N THR A 77 1.62 -5.38 25.78
CA THR A 77 1.94 -3.96 25.64
C THR A 77 3.08 -3.73 24.68
N ARG A 78 3.06 -2.58 24.01
CA ARG A 78 4.16 -2.10 23.16
C ARG A 78 5.34 -1.71 24.04
N THR A 79 6.53 -2.20 23.72
CA THR A 79 7.76 -1.89 24.50
C THR A 79 8.70 -0.92 23.81
N GLY A 80 8.51 -0.65 22.51
CA GLY A 80 9.38 0.22 21.74
C GLY A 80 8.63 1.03 20.69
N HIS A 81 9.41 1.72 19.86
CA HIS A 81 8.88 2.41 18.70
C HIS A 81 8.41 1.41 17.65
N VAL A 82 7.44 1.83 16.85
CA VAL A 82 7.07 1.12 15.62
C VAL A 82 8.20 1.36 14.61
N GLN A 83 8.68 0.34 13.92
CA GLN A 83 9.61 0.49 12.80
C GLN A 83 8.87 0.29 11.49
N ILE A 84 9.02 1.21 10.55
CA ILE A 84 8.52 1.07 9.19
C ILE A 84 9.71 0.97 8.24
N SER A 85 9.67 -0.02 7.35
CA SER A 85 10.68 -0.23 6.31
C SER A 85 10.01 -0.65 5.02
N ALA A 86 10.62 -0.35 3.88
CA ALA A 86 10.20 -0.90 2.59
C ALA A 86 10.54 -2.40 2.52
N LEU A 87 9.68 -3.17 1.84
CA LEU A 87 10.04 -4.54 1.46
C LEU A 87 11.22 -4.52 0.47
N PRO A 88 12.05 -5.59 0.43
CA PRO A 88 13.21 -5.64 -0.46
C PRO A 88 12.88 -5.49 -1.95
N ASP A 89 11.68 -5.90 -2.35
CA ASP A 89 11.17 -5.80 -3.71
C ASP A 89 10.49 -4.44 -4.01
N GLY A 90 10.40 -3.54 -3.03
CA GLY A 90 9.74 -2.24 -3.14
C GLY A 90 8.21 -2.30 -3.26
N SER A 91 7.59 -3.49 -3.16
CA SER A 91 6.15 -3.65 -3.41
C SER A 91 5.26 -3.19 -2.25
N GLY A 92 5.84 -3.00 -1.07
CA GLY A 92 5.09 -2.68 0.13
C GLY A 92 5.96 -2.24 1.30
N LEU A 93 5.32 -2.19 2.47
CA LEU A 93 5.92 -1.81 3.73
C LEU A 93 5.89 -2.98 4.71
N ARG A 94 6.97 -3.14 5.47
CA ARG A 94 7.01 -3.94 6.69
C ARG A 94 6.99 -3.01 7.90
N ILE A 95 5.99 -3.21 8.75
CA ILE A 95 5.80 -2.50 10.01
C ILE A 95 6.11 -3.50 11.12
N SER A 96 7.14 -3.26 11.90
CA SER A 96 7.51 -4.09 13.04
C SER A 96 7.16 -3.37 14.34
N VAL A 97 6.52 -4.10 15.26
CA VAL A 97 6.13 -3.58 16.56
C VAL A 97 6.63 -4.50 17.65
N PRO A 98 7.61 -4.07 18.47
CA PRO A 98 8.06 -4.84 19.62
C PRO A 98 7.00 -4.78 20.73
N ILE A 99 6.61 -5.95 21.20
CA ILE A 99 5.62 -6.13 22.26
C ILE A 99 6.18 -7.00 23.39
N ARG A 100 5.63 -6.82 24.58
CA ARG A 100 5.86 -7.68 25.75
C ARG A 100 4.53 -8.11 26.31
N ALA A 101 4.46 -9.39 26.64
CA ALA A 101 3.35 -9.95 27.37
C ALA A 101 3.76 -10.24 28.81
N ALA A 102 2.88 -9.89 29.74
CA ALA A 102 3.03 -10.18 31.15
C ALA A 102 1.73 -10.78 31.67
N PHE A 103 1.80 -12.01 32.16
CA PHE A 103 0.69 -12.81 32.62
C PHE A 103 0.93 -13.35 34.02
N ARG A 104 -0.16 -13.66 34.69
CA ARG A 104 -0.22 -14.32 35.98
C ARG A 104 -1.26 -15.42 35.92
N ALA A 105 -0.85 -16.62 36.30
CA ALA A 105 -1.71 -17.78 36.44
C ALA A 105 -1.94 -18.03 37.93
N GLU A 106 -3.19 -17.95 38.38
CA GLU A 106 -3.58 -18.18 39.78
C GLU A 106 -4.53 -19.38 39.89
N PRO A 107 -4.10 -20.47 40.53
CA PRO A 107 -4.99 -21.60 40.81
C PRO A 107 -6.04 -21.23 41.87
N GLY A 108 -7.29 -21.60 41.64
CA GLY A 108 -8.38 -21.40 42.60
C GLY A 108 -8.29 -22.32 43.84
N GLY A 109 -8.92 -21.89 44.93
CA GLY A 109 -9.04 -22.68 46.17
C GLY A 109 -7.74 -22.77 46.96
N ALA A 110 -7.46 -23.93 47.57
CA ALA A 110 -6.28 -24.15 48.40
C ALA A 110 -4.94 -24.04 47.64
N GLY A 111 -4.95 -23.96 46.31
CA GLY A 111 -3.77 -23.90 45.45
C GLY A 111 -3.26 -22.49 45.12
N ALA A 112 -3.85 -21.42 45.66
CA ALA A 112 -3.48 -20.04 45.32
C ALA A 112 -1.99 -19.70 45.56
N PHE A 113 -1.34 -20.39 46.50
CA PHE A 113 0.10 -20.24 46.77
C PHE A 113 1.00 -20.68 45.60
N LEU A 114 0.45 -21.42 44.64
CA LEU A 114 1.11 -21.87 43.41
C LEU A 114 0.98 -20.84 42.27
N ALA A 115 0.50 -19.63 42.56
CA ALA A 115 0.44 -18.57 41.56
C ALA A 115 1.82 -18.33 40.92
N ARG A 116 1.85 -18.19 39.60
CA ARG A 116 3.07 -17.94 38.83
C ARG A 116 2.88 -16.78 37.88
N ASP A 117 3.85 -15.88 37.89
CA ASP A 117 4.00 -14.86 36.86
C ASP A 117 4.84 -15.44 35.72
N PHE A 118 4.44 -15.16 34.48
CA PHE A 118 5.15 -15.58 33.28
C PHE A 118 4.91 -14.57 32.16
N GLY A 119 5.73 -14.62 31.13
CA GLY A 119 5.64 -13.65 30.05
C GLY A 119 6.68 -13.92 28.99
N GLY A 120 6.63 -13.12 27.93
CA GLY A 120 7.51 -13.26 26.79
C GLY A 120 7.58 -11.96 26.01
N GLN A 121 8.60 -11.85 25.17
CA GLN A 121 8.70 -10.77 24.20
C GLN A 121 8.29 -11.31 22.83
N ALA A 122 7.71 -10.45 22.02
CA ALA A 122 7.42 -10.76 20.63
C ALA A 122 7.64 -9.55 19.75
N THR A 123 7.84 -9.82 18.47
CA THR A 123 7.72 -8.79 17.43
C THR A 123 6.51 -9.11 16.59
N VAL A 124 5.60 -8.15 16.49
CA VAL A 124 4.46 -8.22 15.55
C VAL A 124 4.91 -7.58 14.25
N ASN A 125 4.92 -8.35 13.16
CA ASN A 125 5.25 -7.86 11.83
C ASN A 125 3.97 -7.74 11.01
N LEU A 126 3.69 -6.55 10.50
CA LEU A 126 2.64 -6.31 9.52
C LEU A 126 3.28 -6.03 8.17
N THR A 127 2.90 -6.80 7.17
CA THR A 127 3.24 -6.54 5.77
C THR A 127 2.05 -5.88 5.09
N VAL A 128 2.26 -4.67 4.57
CA VAL A 128 1.24 -3.86 3.89
C VAL A 128 1.63 -3.69 2.43
N THR A 129 0.86 -4.26 1.52
CA THR A 129 1.07 -4.21 0.08
C THR A 129 -0.11 -3.49 -0.57
N PRO A 130 0.01 -2.19 -0.87
CA PRO A 130 -1.02 -1.46 -1.59
C PRO A 130 -0.96 -1.80 -3.08
N THR A 131 -2.12 -1.80 -3.72
CA THR A 131 -2.26 -2.02 -5.16
C THR A 131 -3.09 -0.90 -5.76
N ILE A 132 -2.84 -0.61 -7.04
CA ILE A 132 -3.65 0.33 -7.81
C ILE A 132 -3.95 -0.28 -9.16
N THR A 133 -5.22 -0.29 -9.54
CA THR A 133 -5.65 -0.76 -10.86
C THR A 133 -5.50 0.36 -11.91
N PRO A 134 -5.43 0.01 -13.20
CA PRO A 134 -5.48 1.01 -14.28
C PRO A 134 -6.75 1.88 -14.25
N ASP A 135 -7.83 1.39 -13.65
CA ASP A 135 -9.08 2.14 -13.43
C ASP A 135 -9.01 3.12 -12.24
N TRP A 136 -7.81 3.27 -11.65
CA TRP A 136 -7.51 4.14 -10.51
C TRP A 136 -8.20 3.71 -9.21
N GLU A 137 -8.47 2.41 -9.08
CA GLU A 137 -8.96 1.82 -7.83
C GLU A 137 -7.77 1.41 -6.99
N ALA A 138 -7.64 2.02 -5.81
CA ALA A 138 -6.63 1.65 -4.84
C ALA A 138 -7.18 0.61 -3.87
N ASP A 139 -6.38 -0.44 -3.62
CA ASP A 139 -6.66 -1.43 -2.59
C ASP A 139 -5.41 -1.69 -1.74
N VAL A 140 -5.57 -2.47 -0.68
CA VAL A 140 -4.49 -2.83 0.21
C VAL A 140 -4.65 -4.26 0.72
N THR A 141 -3.55 -5.01 0.63
CA THR A 141 -3.39 -6.30 1.28
C THR A 141 -2.57 -6.10 2.54
N ILE A 142 -3.07 -6.59 3.67
CA ILE A 142 -2.39 -6.50 4.96
C ILE A 142 -2.26 -7.92 5.49
N ARG A 143 -1.06 -8.32 5.88
CA ARG A 143 -0.76 -9.61 6.50
C ARG A 143 -0.04 -9.36 7.81
N GLY A 144 -0.52 -9.98 8.88
CA GLY A 144 0.05 -9.87 10.21
C GLY A 144 0.62 -11.20 10.68
N GLU A 145 1.76 -11.15 11.33
CA GLU A 145 2.35 -12.29 12.02
C GLU A 145 2.96 -11.84 13.36
N ALA A 146 2.90 -12.69 14.37
CA ALA A 146 3.55 -12.47 15.66
C ALA A 146 4.62 -13.54 15.87
N THR A 147 5.85 -13.11 16.14
CA THR A 147 6.96 -14.01 16.45
C THR A 147 7.37 -13.83 17.90
N TRP A 148 7.06 -14.82 18.73
CA TRP A 148 7.45 -14.87 20.15
C TRP A 148 8.89 -15.34 20.29
N THR A 149 9.69 -14.66 21.12
CA THR A 149 11.04 -15.11 21.48
C THR A 149 11.00 -16.31 22.40
N ASP A 150 10.00 -16.33 23.29
CA ASP A 150 9.81 -17.36 24.31
C ASP A 150 8.34 -17.82 24.29
N PRO A 151 8.07 -19.12 24.41
CA PRO A 151 6.70 -19.63 24.44
C PRO A 151 5.96 -19.09 25.66
N LEU A 152 4.76 -18.54 25.45
CA LEU A 152 3.91 -18.02 26.52
C LEU A 152 3.24 -19.15 27.29
N SER A 153 4.04 -19.83 28.10
CA SER A 153 3.60 -20.97 28.89
C SER A 153 4.31 -21.05 30.23
N VAL A 154 3.62 -21.64 31.20
CA VAL A 154 4.12 -21.85 32.55
C VAL A 154 3.72 -23.22 33.06
N GLU A 155 4.60 -23.87 33.82
CA GLU A 155 4.28 -25.10 34.55
C GLU A 155 3.86 -24.74 35.97
N LEU A 156 2.62 -25.07 36.33
CA LEU A 156 2.08 -24.78 37.67
C LEU A 156 2.50 -25.85 38.70
N THR A 157 2.45 -27.11 38.27
CA THR A 157 2.82 -28.31 39.06
C THR A 157 3.37 -29.37 38.09
N GLN A 158 4.04 -30.41 38.62
CA GLN A 158 4.61 -31.48 37.79
C GLN A 158 3.58 -32.05 36.82
N GLY A 159 3.76 -31.76 35.53
CA GLY A 159 2.92 -32.26 34.44
C GLY A 159 1.74 -31.37 34.05
N VAL A 160 1.49 -30.24 34.71
CA VAL A 160 0.44 -29.28 34.33
C VAL A 160 1.05 -28.03 33.73
N ARG A 161 1.19 -28.04 32.40
CA ARG A 161 1.64 -26.88 31.60
C ARG A 161 0.44 -26.09 31.08
N ILE A 162 0.41 -24.80 31.38
CA ILE A 162 -0.54 -23.85 30.85
C ILE A 162 0.13 -23.08 29.72
N SER A 163 -0.53 -23.00 28.57
CA SER A 163 -0.15 -22.12 27.47
C SER A 163 -1.28 -21.13 27.20
N VAL A 164 -0.92 -19.86 27.08
CA VAL A 164 -1.85 -18.79 26.67
C VAL A 164 -1.54 -18.30 25.26
N GLN A 165 -0.54 -18.86 24.59
CA GLN A 165 -0.07 -18.41 23.28
C GLN A 165 -1.20 -18.40 22.25
N SER A 166 -1.98 -19.48 22.14
CA SER A 166 -3.09 -19.55 21.17
C SER A 166 -4.20 -18.53 21.43
N LEU A 167 -4.45 -18.19 22.69
CA LEU A 167 -5.42 -17.16 23.07
C LEU A 167 -4.92 -15.78 22.62
N VAL A 168 -3.67 -15.46 22.95
CA VAL A 168 -3.05 -14.19 22.60
C VAL A 168 -2.95 -14.04 21.08
N ASP A 169 -2.52 -15.09 20.37
CA ASP A 169 -2.40 -15.09 18.92
C ASP A 169 -3.76 -14.81 18.25
N THR A 170 -4.84 -15.39 18.77
CA THR A 170 -6.21 -15.13 18.27
C THR A 170 -6.64 -13.68 18.48
N GLN A 171 -6.35 -13.11 19.65
CA GLN A 171 -6.68 -11.71 19.95
C GLN A 171 -5.86 -10.74 19.10
N ILE A 172 -4.55 -11.00 18.94
CA ILE A 172 -3.68 -10.23 18.06
C ILE A 172 -4.23 -10.28 16.62
N GLN A 173 -4.53 -11.46 16.10
CA GLN A 173 -5.05 -11.62 14.74
C GLN A 173 -6.36 -10.84 14.54
N THR A 174 -7.29 -10.92 15.49
CA THR A 174 -8.56 -10.18 15.42
C THR A 174 -8.36 -8.66 15.38
N GLN A 175 -7.42 -8.13 16.18
CA GLN A 175 -7.08 -6.72 16.17
C GLN A 175 -6.44 -6.31 14.84
N LEU A 176 -5.54 -7.14 14.30
CA LEU A 176 -4.90 -6.91 13.01
C LEU A 176 -5.91 -6.92 11.86
N ASP A 177 -6.88 -7.83 11.86
CA ASP A 177 -7.93 -7.91 10.83
C ASP A 177 -8.88 -6.70 10.91
N THR A 178 -9.19 -6.23 12.12
CA THR A 178 -9.98 -5.01 12.35
C THR A 178 -9.26 -3.79 11.80
N LEU A 179 -7.99 -3.62 12.15
CA LEU A 179 -7.14 -2.54 11.63
C LEU A 179 -7.02 -2.61 10.11
N ALA A 180 -6.84 -3.81 9.56
CA ALA A 180 -6.74 -4.01 8.12
C ALA A 180 -8.00 -3.59 7.38
N THR A 181 -9.16 -3.93 7.94
CA THR A 181 -10.46 -3.54 7.40
C THR A 181 -10.64 -2.02 7.45
N GLN A 182 -10.32 -1.39 8.58
CA GLN A 182 -10.41 0.06 8.74
C GLN A 182 -9.51 0.81 7.75
N VAL A 183 -8.26 0.35 7.58
CA VAL A 183 -7.31 0.93 6.62
C VAL A 183 -7.83 0.75 5.19
N ARG A 184 -8.34 -0.43 4.82
CA ARG A 184 -8.90 -0.68 3.50
C ARG A 184 -10.08 0.23 3.19
N THR A 185 -11.03 0.38 4.12
CA THR A 185 -12.16 1.29 3.97
C THR A 185 -11.69 2.73 3.81
N THR A 186 -10.75 3.18 4.65
CA THR A 186 -10.19 4.52 4.58
C THR A 186 -9.51 4.79 3.24
N ILE A 187 -8.71 3.86 2.73
CA ILE A 187 -8.04 4.01 1.43
C ILE A 187 -9.07 4.09 0.31
N ARG A 188 -10.07 3.20 0.28
CA ARG A 188 -11.12 3.22 -0.76
C ARG A 188 -11.93 4.52 -0.73
N GLU A 189 -12.29 5.00 0.46
CA GLU A 189 -13.11 6.20 0.63
C GLU A 189 -12.36 7.50 0.40
N GLN A 190 -11.10 7.59 0.86
CA GLN A 190 -10.33 8.83 0.88
C GLN A 190 -9.41 8.99 -0.33
N ALA A 191 -8.93 7.90 -0.92
CA ALA A 191 -8.02 7.99 -2.04
C ALA A 191 -8.73 8.66 -3.22
N ARG A 192 -9.97 8.25 -3.56
CA ARG A 192 -10.78 8.78 -4.69
C ARG A 192 -9.91 9.28 -5.85
N LEU A 193 -8.90 8.48 -6.22
CA LEU A 193 -7.74 8.99 -6.95
C LEU A 193 -8.17 9.53 -8.30
N ARG A 194 -9.13 8.84 -8.94
CA ARG A 194 -9.77 9.31 -10.17
C ARG A 194 -10.42 10.68 -10.03
N GLN A 195 -11.22 10.92 -8.99
CA GLN A 195 -11.87 12.23 -8.78
C GLN A 195 -10.84 13.33 -8.53
N ARG A 196 -9.80 13.05 -7.73
CA ARG A 196 -8.71 14.00 -7.46
C ARG A 196 -7.90 14.29 -8.71
N ALA A 197 -7.56 13.25 -9.49
CA ALA A 197 -6.88 13.37 -10.76
C ALA A 197 -7.72 14.18 -11.76
N THR A 198 -9.01 13.89 -11.90
CA THR A 198 -9.93 14.68 -12.73
C THR A 198 -9.97 16.15 -12.28
N THR A 199 -10.04 16.42 -10.98
CA THR A 199 -10.06 17.80 -10.47
C THR A 199 -8.76 18.55 -10.77
N LEU A 200 -7.61 17.90 -10.56
CA LEU A 200 -6.30 18.44 -10.95
C LEU A 200 -6.23 18.68 -12.45
N TRP A 201 -6.77 17.73 -13.21
CA TRP A 201 -6.79 17.79 -14.65
C TRP A 201 -7.66 18.93 -15.17
N THR A 202 -8.87 19.11 -14.66
CA THR A 202 -9.74 20.24 -15.03
C THR A 202 -9.06 21.59 -14.82
N ARG A 203 -8.19 21.73 -13.81
CA ARG A 203 -7.37 22.94 -13.63
C ARG A 203 -6.27 23.05 -14.68
N ALA A 204 -5.59 21.95 -15.01
CA ALA A 204 -4.57 21.92 -16.05
C ALA A 204 -5.14 22.16 -17.47
N GLN A 205 -6.44 21.91 -17.68
CA GLN A 205 -7.13 22.19 -18.95
C GLN A 205 -7.51 23.66 -19.16
N GLN A 206 -7.27 24.53 -18.18
CA GLN A 206 -7.55 25.96 -18.36
C GLN A 206 -6.75 26.51 -19.55
N PRO A 207 -7.36 27.27 -20.47
CA PRO A 207 -6.67 27.80 -21.64
C PRO A 207 -5.43 28.58 -21.25
N TRP A 208 -4.29 28.22 -21.82
CA TRP A 208 -3.04 28.95 -21.66
C TRP A 208 -2.81 29.82 -22.89
N THR A 209 -2.46 31.07 -22.66
CA THR A 209 -2.21 32.04 -23.72
C THR A 209 -0.93 31.67 -24.46
N LEU A 210 -1.02 31.53 -25.78
CA LEU A 210 0.14 31.30 -26.61
C LEU A 210 0.87 32.63 -26.86
N PRO A 211 2.22 32.63 -26.94
CA PRO A 211 3.00 33.82 -27.28
C PRO A 211 2.92 34.09 -28.79
N THR A 212 1.71 34.35 -29.29
CA THR A 212 1.42 34.65 -30.69
C THR A 212 0.96 36.11 -30.85
N PRO A 213 1.16 36.74 -32.02
CA PRO A 213 0.71 38.11 -32.28
C PRO A 213 -0.80 38.28 -32.12
N ASP A 214 -1.56 37.27 -32.52
CA ASP A 214 -3.00 37.17 -32.28
C ASP A 214 -3.27 36.41 -30.98
N PRO A 215 -4.30 36.79 -30.20
CA PRO A 215 -4.67 36.06 -28.99
C PRO A 215 -5.10 34.65 -29.38
N ALA A 216 -4.28 33.66 -29.05
CA ALA A 216 -4.59 32.26 -29.27
C ALA A 216 -4.48 31.51 -27.93
N HIS A 217 -5.39 30.58 -27.73
CA HIS A 217 -5.47 29.76 -26.53
C HIS A 217 -5.19 28.30 -26.86
N ALA A 218 -4.28 27.68 -26.11
CA ALA A 218 -4.06 26.25 -26.17
C ALA A 218 -4.89 25.52 -25.11
N HIS A 219 -5.47 24.39 -25.50
CA HIS A 219 -6.24 23.51 -24.62
C HIS A 219 -5.72 22.07 -24.75
N ALA A 220 -5.53 21.40 -23.62
CA ALA A 220 -5.14 19.99 -23.57
C ALA A 220 -6.34 19.10 -23.23
N THR A 221 -6.69 18.17 -24.11
CA THR A 221 -7.73 17.16 -23.85
C THR A 221 -7.06 15.81 -23.58
N PRO A 222 -7.31 15.15 -22.44
CA PRO A 222 -6.73 13.87 -22.12
C PRO A 222 -7.45 12.81 -22.95
N LEU A 223 -6.67 11.95 -23.57
CA LEU A 223 -7.14 10.75 -24.27
C LEU A 223 -7.13 9.58 -23.30
N THR A 224 -6.02 9.40 -22.58
CA THR A 224 -5.85 8.33 -21.59
C THR A 224 -5.09 8.86 -20.38
N LEU A 225 -5.41 8.33 -19.20
CA LEU A 225 -4.69 8.56 -17.96
C LEU A 225 -4.15 7.23 -17.47
N SER A 226 -2.90 7.21 -17.02
CA SER A 226 -2.24 6.03 -16.49
C SER A 226 -1.58 6.34 -15.14
N VAL A 227 -1.36 5.29 -14.36
CA VAL A 227 -0.67 5.35 -13.08
C VAL A 227 0.21 4.14 -12.93
N THR A 228 1.43 4.33 -12.43
CA THR A 228 2.33 3.21 -12.12
C THR A 228 1.91 2.54 -10.82
N PRO A 229 2.26 1.25 -10.62
CA PRO A 229 2.18 0.63 -9.30
C PRO A 229 2.94 1.45 -8.24
N PHE A 230 2.54 1.28 -6.98
CA PHE A 230 3.25 1.85 -5.84
C PHE A 230 4.67 1.27 -5.75
N GLN A 231 5.65 2.15 -5.58
CA GLN A 231 7.05 1.79 -5.44
C GLN A 231 7.58 2.39 -4.13
N PHE A 232 7.94 1.54 -3.18
CA PHE A 232 8.49 1.96 -1.90
C PHE A 232 10.02 1.96 -1.94
N THR A 233 10.58 3.07 -1.49
CA THR A 233 12.00 3.24 -1.14
C THR A 233 12.11 3.39 0.37
N PRO A 234 13.32 3.32 0.97
CA PRO A 234 13.49 3.51 2.40
C PRO A 234 12.87 4.81 2.95
N ASP A 235 12.87 5.87 2.15
CA ASP A 235 12.45 7.20 2.59
C ASP A 235 11.07 7.62 2.06
N ALA A 236 10.58 7.03 0.96
CA ALA A 236 9.39 7.51 0.29
C ALA A 236 8.61 6.44 -0.49
N LEU A 237 7.31 6.69 -0.63
CA LEU A 237 6.45 6.07 -1.62
C LEU A 237 6.49 6.89 -2.91
N ASN A 238 6.71 6.21 -4.04
CA ASN A 238 6.75 6.82 -5.36
C ASN A 238 5.65 6.24 -6.25
N ILE A 239 4.99 7.13 -7.00
CA ILE A 239 4.09 6.79 -8.09
C ILE A 239 4.33 7.78 -9.24
N THR A 240 4.12 7.35 -10.48
CA THR A 240 4.13 8.24 -11.64
C THR A 240 2.74 8.25 -12.25
N LEU A 241 2.21 9.46 -12.43
CA LEU A 241 0.96 9.69 -13.15
C LEU A 241 1.31 10.01 -14.60
N GLY A 242 0.66 9.34 -15.55
CA GLY A 242 0.83 9.57 -16.99
C GLY A 242 -0.46 10.07 -17.63
N ALA A 243 -0.33 10.90 -18.65
CA ALA A 243 -1.45 11.30 -19.49
C ALA A 243 -1.03 11.36 -20.96
N GLN A 244 -1.87 10.80 -21.84
CA GLN A 244 -1.79 11.07 -23.28
C GLN A 244 -2.80 12.14 -23.62
N LEU A 245 -2.38 13.13 -24.38
CA LEU A 245 -3.11 14.38 -24.56
C LEU A 245 -3.22 14.71 -26.05
N ARG A 246 -4.37 15.26 -26.42
CA ARG A 246 -4.55 15.99 -27.66
C ARG A 246 -4.45 17.48 -27.36
N LEU A 247 -3.56 18.17 -28.06
CA LEU A 247 -3.44 19.62 -28.00
C LEU A 247 -4.26 20.24 -29.11
N ASN A 248 -5.12 21.20 -28.77
CA ASN A 248 -5.87 22.00 -29.73
C ASN A 248 -5.59 23.49 -29.46
N ALA A 249 -5.51 24.29 -30.52
CA ALA A 249 -5.45 25.74 -30.43
C ALA A 249 -6.76 26.36 -30.92
N THR A 250 -7.26 27.35 -30.21
CA THR A 250 -8.42 28.17 -30.61
C THR A 250 -7.98 29.64 -30.67
N LEU A 251 -8.38 30.32 -31.74
CA LEU A 251 -8.28 31.79 -31.87
C LEU A 251 -9.37 32.48 -31.04
#